data_AF-A0A1I1RVT4-F1
#
_entry.id   AF-A0A1I1RVT4-F1
#
_cell.length_a   1.000
_cell.length_b   1.000
_cell.length_c   1.000
_cell.angle_alpha   90.00
_cell.angle_beta   90.00
_cell.angle_gamma   90.00
#
_symmetry.space_group_name_H-M   'P 1'
#
loop_
_entity.id
_entity.type
_entity.pdbx_description
1 polymer ?
#
loop_
_entity_poly.entity_id
_entity_poly.type
_entity_poly.pdbx_seq_one_letter_code
_entity_poly.pdbx_strand_id
1 'polypeptide(L)'
;MLFFRKKNKNKNEHSPQYYVVNDWCKEHESEINEIRNYIAMEIAQGVKPSSALLVEACVERSISMPFPYRDLLKYGRVRLFF
;
A
#
# COMPACT_ATOMS: atom_id res chain seq x y z
N MET A 1 -10.48 -21.19 39.56
CA MET A 1 -9.69 -21.56 38.36
C MET A 1 -9.89 -20.47 37.32
N LEU A 2 -8.81 -19.80 36.90
CA LEU A 2 -8.85 -18.72 35.90
C LEU A 2 -8.91 -19.32 34.49
N PHE A 3 -10.04 -19.11 33.80
CA PHE A 3 -10.23 -19.54 32.42
C PHE A 3 -9.52 -18.56 31.47
N PHE A 4 -8.25 -18.82 31.16
CA PHE A 4 -7.59 -18.23 29.99
C PHE A 4 -8.13 -18.88 28.73
N ARG A 5 -9.29 -18.39 28.26
CA ARG A 5 -9.85 -18.74 26.96
C ARG A 5 -8.92 -18.17 25.88
N LYS A 6 -8.00 -19.01 25.41
CA LYS A 6 -7.12 -18.76 24.26
C LYS A 6 -8.01 -18.47 23.05
N LYS A 7 -8.23 -17.18 22.73
CA LYS A 7 -8.90 -16.77 21.49
C LYS A 7 -8.02 -17.24 20.33
N ASN A 8 -8.46 -18.31 19.66
CA ASN A 8 -7.96 -18.64 18.33
C ASN A 8 -8.29 -17.46 17.42
N LYS A 9 -7.30 -16.59 17.16
CA LYS A 9 -7.40 -15.55 16.13
C LYS A 9 -7.60 -16.27 14.80
N ASN A 10 -8.78 -16.08 14.22
CA ASN A 10 -9.10 -16.48 12.86
C ASN A 10 -8.05 -15.82 11.95
N LYS A 11 -7.15 -16.61 11.36
CA LYS A 11 -5.94 -16.09 10.69
C LYS A 11 -6.21 -15.41 9.34
N ASN A 12 -7.46 -15.31 8.91
CA ASN A 12 -7.86 -14.84 7.58
C ASN A 12 -8.77 -13.59 7.59
N GLU A 13 -9.03 -12.99 8.75
CA GLU A 13 -9.81 -11.76 8.79
C GLU A 13 -8.92 -10.56 8.47
N HIS A 14 -8.90 -10.19 7.20
CA HIS A 14 -8.38 -8.90 6.76
C HIS A 14 -9.25 -7.78 7.31
N SER A 15 -8.63 -6.65 7.66
CA SER A 15 -9.38 -5.45 8.06
C SER A 15 -10.29 -5.00 6.91
N PRO A 16 -11.45 -4.38 7.17
CA PRO A 16 -12.30 -3.81 6.12
C PRO A 16 -11.51 -2.89 5.16
N GLN A 17 -10.52 -2.18 5.69
CA GLN A 17 -9.60 -1.32 4.95
C GLN A 17 -8.80 -2.07 3.86
N TYR A 18 -8.44 -3.33 4.08
CA TYR A 18 -7.72 -4.13 3.09
C TYR A 18 -8.52 -4.29 1.81
N TYR A 19 -9.82 -4.58 1.93
CA TYR A 19 -10.69 -4.79 0.76
C TYR A 19 -10.84 -3.51 -0.04
N VAL A 20 -11.07 -2.37 0.63
CA VAL A 20 -11.15 -1.05 -0.01
C VAL A 20 -9.89 -0.74 -0.81
N VAL A 21 -8.70 -0.94 -0.22
CA VAL A 21 -7.43 -0.67 -0.89
C VAL A 21 -7.18 -1.64 -2.04
N ASN A 22 -7.45 -2.93 -1.82
CA ASN A 22 -7.20 -3.97 -2.81
C ASN A 22 -8.14 -3.88 -4.01
N ASP A 23 -9.41 -3.54 -3.80
CA ASP A 23 -10.37 -3.37 -4.89
C ASP A 23 -10.06 -2.10 -5.70
N TRP A 24 -9.70 -1.00 -5.04
CA TRP A 24 -9.21 0.19 -5.74
C TRP A 24 -7.96 -0.12 -6.57
N CYS A 25 -6.98 -0.86 -6.02
CA CYS A 25 -5.77 -1.25 -6.76
C CYS A 25 -6.05 -2.15 -7.98
N LYS A 26 -7.14 -2.92 -7.98
CA LYS A 26 -7.54 -3.73 -9.15
C LYS A 26 -8.21 -2.88 -10.23
N GLU A 27 -9.01 -1.90 -9.82
CA GLU A 27 -9.70 -0.99 -10.74
C GLU A 27 -8.76 0.04 -11.37
N HIS A 28 -7.72 0.45 -10.64
CA HIS A 28 -6.80 1.54 -10.99
C HIS A 28 -5.38 1.00 -11.23
N GLU A 29 -5.25 -0.05 -12.04
CA GLU A 29 -3.97 -0.72 -12.27
C GLU A 29 -2.97 0.19 -13.03
N SER A 30 -3.47 1.08 -13.89
CA SER A 30 -2.67 2.11 -14.58
C SER A 30 -1.94 3.02 -13.59
N GLU A 31 -2.68 3.56 -12.62
CA GLU A 31 -2.19 4.48 -11.59
C GLU A 31 -1.16 3.78 -10.71
N ILE A 32 -1.42 2.52 -10.34
CA ILE A 32 -0.45 1.71 -9.59
C ILE A 32 0.84 1.50 -10.39
N ASN A 33 0.75 1.29 -11.69
CA ASN A 33 1.93 1.14 -12.54
C ASN A 33 2.70 2.45 -12.70
N GLU A 34 2.02 3.60 -12.80
CA GLU A 34 2.67 4.92 -12.79
C GLU A 34 3.41 5.18 -11.49
N ILE A 35 2.78 4.89 -10.35
CA ILE A 35 3.41 4.99 -9.02
C ILE A 35 4.66 4.12 -8.96
N ARG A 36 4.58 2.86 -9.40
CA ARG A 36 5.72 1.94 -9.43
C ARG A 36 6.84 2.44 -10.33
N ASN A 37 6.50 2.94 -11.52
CA ASN A 37 7.47 3.47 -12.47
C ASN A 37 8.19 4.70 -11.89
N TYR A 38 7.46 5.63 -11.28
CA TYR A 38 8.04 6.78 -10.62
C TYR A 38 9.01 6.36 -9.50
N ILE A 39 8.56 5.49 -8.59
CA ILE A 39 9.37 4.98 -7.49
C ILE A 39 10.64 4.29 -8.01
N ALA A 40 10.51 3.46 -9.06
CA ALA A 40 11.64 2.77 -9.67
C ALA A 40 12.66 3.76 -10.28
N MET A 41 12.18 4.81 -10.95
CA MET A 41 13.05 5.86 -11.51
C MET A 41 13.81 6.61 -10.42
N GLU A 42 13.15 7.05 -9.35
CA GLU A 42 13.78 7.77 -8.26
C GLU A 42 14.81 6.91 -7.51
N ILE A 43 14.48 5.64 -7.25
CA ILE A 43 15.42 4.69 -6.64
C ILE A 43 16.64 4.48 -7.54
N ALA A 44 16.46 4.38 -8.86
CA ALA A 44 17.56 4.25 -9.81
C ALA A 44 18.47 5.49 -9.85
N GLN A 45 17.93 6.67 -9.53
CA GLN A 45 18.71 7.91 -9.38
C GLN A 45 19.43 8.01 -8.02
N GLY A 46 19.27 7.01 -7.14
CA GLY A 46 19.94 6.95 -5.84
C GLY A 46 19.11 7.46 -4.67
N VAL A 47 17.82 7.77 -4.89
CA VAL A 47 16.90 8.13 -3.80
C VAL A 47 16.63 6.91 -2.92
N LYS A 48 16.68 7.10 -1.60
CA LYS A 48 16.42 6.01 -0.66
C LYS A 48 14.94 5.63 -0.66
N PRO A 49 14.60 4.34 -0.73
CA PRO A 49 13.23 3.89 -0.64
C PRO A 49 12.63 4.28 0.71
N SER A 50 11.54 5.03 0.69
CA SER A 50 10.84 5.48 1.88
C SER A 50 9.35 5.63 1.61
N SER A 51 8.54 5.66 2.66
CA SER A 51 7.10 5.92 2.52
C SER A 51 6.80 7.34 2.02
N ALA A 52 7.73 8.28 2.20
CA ALA A 52 7.60 9.63 1.67
C ALA A 52 7.63 9.63 0.13
N LEU A 53 8.51 8.80 -0.45
CA LEU A 53 8.63 8.66 -1.91
C LEU A 53 7.32 8.18 -2.56
N LEU A 54 6.58 7.30 -1.88
CA LEU A 54 5.26 6.90 -2.35
C LEU A 54 4.28 8.08 -2.36
N VAL A 55 4.27 8.89 -1.29
CA VAL A 55 3.39 10.06 -1.18
C VAL A 55 3.72 11.06 -2.27
N GLU A 56 5.01 11.33 -2.50
CA GLU A 56 5.49 12.18 -3.60
C GLU A 56 5.03 11.64 -4.95
N ALA A 57 5.19 10.34 -5.21
CA ALA A 57 4.72 9.72 -6.45
C ALA A 57 3.21 9.92 -6.69
N CYS A 58 2.40 9.80 -5.62
CA CYS A 58 0.94 10.01 -5.72
C CYS A 58 0.60 11.49 -6.00
N VAL A 59 1.33 12.42 -5.37
CA VAL A 59 1.12 13.87 -5.54
C VAL A 59 1.56 14.34 -6.91
N GLU A 60 2.77 13.98 -7.35
CA GLU A 60 3.34 14.35 -8.66
C GLU A 60 2.49 13.82 -9.82
N ARG A 61 1.95 12.60 -9.68
CA ARG A 61 1.05 11.99 -10.68
C ARG A 61 -0.41 12.42 -10.52
N SER A 62 -0.72 13.30 -9.56
CA SER A 62 -2.09 13.76 -9.29
C SER A 62 -3.08 12.61 -9.04
N ILE A 63 -2.61 11.51 -8.45
CA ILE A 63 -3.42 10.32 -8.19
C ILE A 63 -4.18 10.52 -6.88
N SER A 64 -5.50 10.68 -6.99
CA SER A 64 -6.41 10.79 -5.85
C SER A 64 -6.91 9.41 -5.42
N MET A 65 -6.94 9.17 -4.11
CA MET A 65 -7.39 7.90 -3.53
C MET A 65 -8.40 8.14 -2.41
N PRO A 66 -9.37 7.24 -2.21
CA PRO A 66 -10.35 7.35 -1.12
C PRO A 66 -9.79 6.93 0.25
N PHE A 67 -8.48 6.72 0.36
CA PHE A 67 -7.80 6.27 1.58
C PHE A 67 -6.38 6.86 1.68
N PRO A 68 -5.73 6.80 2.86
CA PRO A 68 -4.37 7.30 3.04
C PRO A 68 -3.36 6.59 2.14
N TYR A 69 -2.48 7.33 1.44
CA TYR A 69 -1.48 6.75 0.52
C TYR A 69 -0.60 5.67 1.17
N ARG A 70 -0.25 5.84 2.45
CA ARG A 70 0.51 4.84 3.23
C ARG A 70 -0.14 3.46 3.27
N ASP A 71 -1.46 3.38 3.09
CA ASP A 71 -2.18 2.10 3.08
C ASP A 71 -1.84 1.28 1.82
N LEU A 72 -1.35 1.90 0.74
CA LEU A 72 -0.81 1.16 -0.41
C LEU A 72 0.43 0.33 -0.07
N LEU A 73 1.25 0.76 0.90
CA LEU A 73 2.40 -0.04 1.36
C LEU A 73 1.97 -1.20 2.24
N LYS A 74 0.87 -1.02 2.96
CA LYS A 74 0.40 -1.97 3.98
C LYS A 74 -0.51 -3.04 3.39
N TYR A 75 -1.39 -2.64 2.48
CA TYR A 75 -2.43 -3.48 1.89
C TYR A 75 -2.40 -3.51 0.37
N GLY A 76 -1.83 -2.47 -0.25
CA GLY A 76 -1.68 -2.38 -1.70
C GLY A 76 -0.52 -3.21 -2.24
N ARG A 77 -0.43 -3.28 -3.56
CA ARG A 77 0.58 -4.07 -4.29
C ARG A 77 1.86 -3.29 -4.60
N VAL A 78 2.11 -2.17 -3.93
CA VAL A 78 3.30 -1.34 -4.16
C VAL A 78 4.38 -1.73 -3.16
N ARG A 79 5.53 -2.19 -3.67
CA ARG A 79 6.72 -2.53 -2.86
C ARG A 79 7.79 -1.48 -3.13
N LEU A 80 8.45 -1.03 -2.07
CA LEU A 80 9.56 -0.07 -2.14
C LEU A 80 10.93 -0.76 -2.28
N PHE A 81 10.93 -2.08 -2.44
CA PHE A 81 12.12 -2.91 -2.56
C PHE A 81 11.87 -3.98 -3.62
N PHE A 82 12.86 -4.16 -4.50
CA PHE A 82 12.91 -5.20 -5.52
C PHE A 82 13.35 -6.53 -4.89
#